data_AF-A0A6J6EE59-F1
#
_entry.id   AF-A0A6J6EE59-F1
#
_cell.length_a   1.000
_cell.length_b   1.000
_cell.length_c   1.000
_cell.angle_alpha   90.00
_cell.angle_beta   90.00
_cell.angle_gamma   90.00
#
_symmetry.space_group_name_H-M   'P 1'
#
loop_
_entity.id
_entity.type
_entity.pdbx_description
1 polymer ?
#
loop_
_entity_poly.entity_id
_entity_poly.type
_entity_poly.pdbx_seq_one_letter_code
_entity_poly.pdbx_strand_id
1 'polypeptide(L)'
;MTKKNTNSPVVGVSRGKPVTEADIERMAAEAEAGYDVATLRPRGGRPSMGSGPAEVVPVRLDPELRAAVEARAAADETTTSEVMREALRRFLHVA
;
A
#
# COMPACT_ATOMS: atom_id res chain seq x y z
N MET A 1 24.35 -36.65 -8.75
CA MET A 1 23.23 -36.87 -7.82
C MET A 1 23.61 -36.30 -6.45
N THR A 2 23.45 -35.00 -6.23
CA THR A 2 23.85 -34.33 -4.98
C THR A 2 22.59 -33.92 -4.22
N LYS A 3 22.27 -34.69 -3.17
CA LYS A 3 21.20 -34.41 -2.23
C LYS A 3 21.56 -33.12 -1.49
N LYS A 4 20.91 -32.00 -1.80
CA LYS A 4 21.00 -30.79 -0.95
C LYS A 4 20.17 -31.07 0.31
N ASN A 5 20.83 -30.99 1.47
CA ASN A 5 20.23 -31.24 2.78
C ASN A 5 19.00 -30.35 2.98
N THR A 6 17.84 -30.98 3.13
CA THR A 6 16.53 -30.38 3.33
C THR A 6 16.24 -30.16 4.82
N ASN A 7 17.10 -29.43 5.53
CA ASN A 7 16.83 -29.10 6.93
C ASN A 7 17.38 -27.72 7.33
N SER A 8 17.18 -26.71 6.48
CA SER A 8 17.38 -25.32 6.88
C SER A 8 16.25 -24.92 7.83
N PRO A 9 16.55 -24.30 8.98
CA PRO A 9 15.53 -23.88 9.93
C PRO A 9 14.55 -22.89 9.28
N VAL A 10 13.27 -23.04 9.62
CA VAL A 10 12.21 -22.10 9.22
C VAL A 10 12.35 -20.85 10.07
N VAL A 11 12.55 -19.71 9.43
CA VAL A 11 12.74 -18.41 10.06
C VAL A 11 11.44 -17.60 10.15
N GLY A 12 10.45 -17.93 9.32
CA GLY A 12 9.16 -17.23 9.30
C GLY A 12 8.17 -17.81 8.29
N VAL A 13 7.01 -17.14 8.16
CA VAL A 13 5.94 -17.54 7.23
C VAL A 13 5.51 -16.33 6.40
N SER A 14 5.48 -16.47 5.07
CA SER A 14 5.00 -15.45 4.14
C SER A 14 3.85 -16.00 3.29
N ARG A 15 2.68 -15.35 3.35
CA ARG A 15 1.44 -15.82 2.68
C ARG A 15 1.13 -17.30 2.94
N GLY A 16 1.35 -17.75 4.16
CA GLY A 16 1.13 -19.15 4.58
C GLY A 16 2.20 -20.14 4.15
N LYS A 17 3.29 -19.69 3.50
CA LYS A 17 4.43 -20.54 3.12
C LYS A 17 5.60 -20.36 4.09
N PRO A 18 6.20 -21.44 4.62
CA PRO A 18 7.39 -21.34 5.45
C PRO A 18 8.56 -20.81 4.62
N VAL A 19 9.30 -19.87 5.19
CA VAL A 19 10.54 -19.31 4.65
C VAL A 19 11.68 -19.91 5.44
N THR A 20 12.68 -20.45 4.76
CA THR A 20 13.88 -21.03 5.38
C THR A 20 15.08 -20.08 5.28
N GLU A 21 16.13 -20.35 6.06
CA GLU A 21 17.40 -19.61 5.94
C GLU A 21 17.96 -19.65 4.50
N ALA A 22 17.87 -20.81 3.84
CA ALA A 22 18.29 -20.96 2.46
C ALA A 22 17.45 -20.12 1.48
N ASP A 23 16.17 -19.87 1.80
CA ASP A 23 15.34 -18.96 1.02
C ASP A 23 15.77 -17.51 1.22
N ILE A 24 16.17 -17.12 2.44
CA ILE A 24 16.72 -15.78 2.72
C ILE A 24 18.02 -15.58 1.95
N GLU A 25 18.98 -16.50 2.05
CA GLU A 25 20.26 -16.40 1.33
C GLU A 25 20.05 -16.27 -0.18
N ARG A 26 19.12 -17.05 -0.75
CA ARG A 26 18.76 -16.94 -2.16
C ARG A 26 18.18 -15.56 -2.51
N MET A 27 17.25 -15.06 -1.70
CA MET A 27 16.63 -13.74 -1.91
C MET A 27 17.66 -12.60 -1.75
N ALA A 28 18.60 -12.72 -0.82
CA ALA A 28 19.68 -11.75 -0.64
C ALA A 28 20.61 -11.73 -1.85
N ALA A 29 21.06 -12.90 -2.32
CA ALA A 29 21.90 -13.00 -3.52
C ALA A 29 21.19 -12.47 -4.78
N GLU A 30 19.88 -12.72 -4.92
CA GLU A 30 19.07 -12.16 -6.00
C GLU A 30 19.01 -10.62 -5.93
N ALA A 31 18.83 -10.06 -4.73
CA ALA A 31 18.80 -8.62 -4.54
C ALA A 31 20.16 -7.95 -4.81
N GLU A 32 21.26 -8.57 -4.37
CA GLU A 32 22.64 -8.09 -4.59
C GLU A 32 23.06 -8.17 -6.06
N ALA A 33 22.63 -9.21 -6.78
CA ALA A 33 22.85 -9.32 -8.23
C ALA A 33 22.16 -8.20 -9.02
N GLY A 34 21.10 -7.62 -8.45
CA GLY A 34 20.30 -6.56 -9.06
C GLY A 34 19.31 -7.09 -10.11
N TYR A 35 18.32 -6.26 -10.44
CA TYR A 35 17.30 -6.56 -11.45
C TYR A 35 17.54 -5.74 -12.71
N ASP A 36 17.40 -6.36 -13.88
CA ASP A 36 17.37 -5.64 -15.15
C ASP A 36 16.07 -4.84 -15.24
N VAL A 37 16.20 -3.51 -15.12
CA VAL A 37 15.08 -2.56 -15.20
C VAL A 37 14.30 -2.65 -16.51
N ALA A 38 14.91 -3.09 -17.61
CA ALA A 38 14.23 -3.27 -18.88
C ALA A 38 13.27 -4.47 -18.88
N THR A 39 13.50 -5.45 -18.01
CA THR A 39 12.62 -6.62 -17.84
C THR A 39 11.50 -6.39 -16.83
N LEU A 40 11.60 -5.33 -16.01
CA LEU A 40 10.59 -5.01 -15.02
C LEU A 40 9.33 -4.49 -15.72
N ARG A 41 8.18 -5.07 -15.35
CA ARG A 41 6.89 -4.56 -15.81
C ARG A 41 6.76 -3.10 -15.36
N PRO A 42 6.43 -2.15 -16.26
CA PRO A 42 6.12 -0.80 -15.86
C PRO A 42 5.00 -0.86 -14.83
N ARG A 43 5.29 -0.46 -13.59
CA ARG A 43 4.23 -0.16 -12.66
C ARG A 43 3.57 1.10 -13.18
N GLY A 44 2.31 0.99 -13.58
CA GLY A 44 1.48 2.18 -13.78
C GLY A 44 1.61 3.06 -12.54
N GLY A 45 1.57 4.38 -12.73
CA GLY A 45 1.59 5.33 -11.62
C GLY A 45 0.46 5.06 -10.62
N ARG A 46 0.38 5.90 -9.59
CA ARG A 46 -0.73 5.82 -8.64
C ARG A 46 -2.06 5.79 -9.40
N PRO A 47 -2.99 4.87 -9.06
CA PRO A 47 -4.29 4.82 -9.73
C PRO A 47 -4.95 6.20 -9.76
N SER A 48 -5.57 6.54 -10.89
CA SER A 48 -6.38 7.75 -11.01
C SER A 48 -7.52 7.73 -9.99
N MET A 49 -7.93 8.90 -9.54
CA MET A 49 -9.19 9.04 -8.80
C MET A 49 -10.23 9.60 -9.77
N GLY A 50 -11.11 8.73 -10.26
CA GLY A 50 -12.04 9.07 -11.33
C GLY A 50 -11.37 9.07 -12.70
N SER A 51 -11.69 10.07 -13.52
CA SER A 51 -11.25 10.18 -14.93
C SER A 51 -9.78 10.56 -15.12
N GLY A 52 -9.06 10.91 -14.05
CA GLY A 52 -7.66 11.37 -14.15
C GLY A 52 -6.92 11.44 -12.82
N PRO A 53 -5.68 11.97 -12.84
CA PRO A 53 -4.91 12.22 -11.63
C PRO A 53 -5.67 13.13 -10.67
N ALA A 54 -5.62 12.82 -9.36
CA ALA A 54 -6.19 13.68 -8.35
C ALA A 54 -5.35 14.96 -8.17
N GLU A 55 -6.02 16.10 -8.03
CA GLU A 55 -5.40 17.37 -7.64
C GLU A 55 -5.56 17.61 -6.13
N VAL A 56 -4.56 18.21 -5.49
CA VAL A 56 -4.62 18.59 -4.08
C VAL A 56 -5.16 20.00 -3.95
N VAL A 57 -6.36 20.12 -3.36
CA VAL A 57 -7.00 21.41 -3.09
C VAL A 57 -6.81 21.77 -1.61
N PRO A 58 -6.07 22.84 -1.27
CA PRO A 58 -5.91 23.28 0.12
C PRO A 58 -7.19 23.95 0.63
N VAL A 59 -7.69 23.53 1.79
CA VAL A 59 -8.90 24.08 2.44
C VAL A 59 -8.57 24.49 3.88
N ARG A 60 -9.05 25.67 4.29
CA ARG A 60 -8.98 26.13 5.68
C ARG A 60 -10.22 25.65 6.43
N LEU A 61 -10.00 24.92 7.52
CA LEU A 61 -11.04 24.47 8.44
C LEU A 61 -10.79 25.14 9.78
N ASP A 62 -11.86 25.54 10.45
CA ASP A 62 -11.76 25.87 11.87
C ASP A 62 -11.40 24.62 12.69
N PRO A 63 -10.84 24.80 13.91
CA PRO A 63 -10.37 23.68 14.71
C PRO A 63 -11.47 22.67 15.08
N GLU A 64 -12.70 23.14 15.29
CA GLU A 64 -13.83 22.29 15.71
C GLU A 64 -14.27 21.39 14.56
N LEU A 65 -14.41 21.96 13.36
CA LEU A 65 -14.74 21.21 12.16
C LEU A 65 -13.64 20.19 11.82
N ARG A 66 -12.37 20.57 11.96
CA ARG A 66 -11.26 19.64 11.78
C ARG A 66 -11.35 18.46 12.75
N ALA A 67 -11.60 18.71 14.03
CA ALA A 67 -11.74 17.66 15.04
C ALA A 67 -12.95 16.74 14.74
N ALA A 68 -14.06 17.30 14.27
CA ALA A 68 -15.23 16.53 13.87
C ALA A 68 -14.94 15.58 12.69
N VAL A 69 -14.16 16.03 11.69
CA VAL A 69 -13.76 15.18 10.56
C VAL A 69 -12.81 14.08 11.01
N GLU A 70 -11.85 14.37 11.90
CA GLU A 70 -10.93 13.37 12.46
C GLU A 70 -11.68 12.31 13.28
N ALA A 71 -12.63 12.72 14.12
CA ALA A 71 -13.47 11.80 14.89
C ALA A 71 -14.33 10.89 13.99
N ARG A 72 -14.92 11.44 12.93
CA ARG A 72 -15.67 10.67 11.94
C ARG A 72 -14.78 9.66 11.20
N ALA A 73 -13.59 10.08 10.78
CA ALA A 73 -12.65 9.20 10.10
C ALA A 73 -12.23 8.02 10.98
N ALA A 74 -11.99 8.27 12.27
CA ALA A 74 -11.68 7.22 13.24
C ALA A 74 -12.85 6.25 13.45
N ALA A 75 -14.08 6.76 13.55
CA ALA A 75 -15.28 5.94 13.74
C ALA A 75 -15.59 5.04 12.52
N ASP A 76 -15.33 5.55 11.31
CA ASP A 76 -15.60 4.85 10.06
C ASP A 76 -14.39 4.01 9.57
N GLU A 77 -13.33 3.89 10.37
CA GLU A 77 -12.05 3.22 10.02
C GLU A 77 -11.47 3.67 8.66
N THR A 78 -11.59 4.97 8.37
CA THR A 78 -11.22 5.58 7.09
C THR A 78 -10.30 6.77 7.27
N THR A 79 -9.98 7.46 6.17
CA THR A 79 -9.13 8.66 6.19
C THR A 79 -9.96 9.94 6.22
N THR A 80 -9.42 11.01 6.81
CA THR A 80 -10.04 12.34 6.79
C THR A 80 -10.37 12.81 5.38
N SER A 81 -9.49 12.54 4.41
CA SER A 81 -9.71 12.88 3.01
C SER A 81 -10.87 12.09 2.37
N GLU A 82 -11.13 10.85 2.79
CA GLU A 82 -12.27 10.09 2.29
C GLU A 82 -13.58 10.63 2.85
N VAL A 83 -13.62 10.95 4.14
CA VAL A 83 -14.77 11.62 4.78
C VAL A 83 -15.09 12.94 4.08
N MET A 84 -14.08 13.77 3.80
CA MET A 84 -14.26 15.04 3.10
C MET A 84 -14.78 14.85 1.67
N ARG A 85 -14.22 13.89 0.91
CA ARG A 85 -14.70 13.59 -0.45
C ARG A 85 -16.14 13.10 -0.44
N GLU A 86 -16.49 12.21 0.48
CA GLU A 86 -17.84 11.71 0.62
C GLU A 86 -18.84 12.80 1.00
N ALA A 87 -18.46 13.70 1.92
CA ALA A 87 -19.26 14.87 2.26
C ALA A 87 -19.49 15.77 1.03
N LEU A 88 -18.46 16.02 0.23
CA LEU A 88 -18.57 16.81 -1.01
C LEU A 88 -19.47 16.13 -2.06
N ARG A 89 -19.33 14.80 -2.25
CA ARG A 89 -20.19 14.01 -3.14
C ARG A 89 -21.66 14.13 -2.74
N ARG A 90 -21.96 13.96 -1.45
CA ARG A 90 -23.32 14.08 -0.91
C ARG A 90 -23.87 15.49 -1.03
N PHE A 91 -23.06 16.50 -0.71
CA PHE A 91 -23.44 17.92 -0.76
C PHE A 91 -23.71 18.40 -2.18
N LEU A 92 -22.91 17.96 -3.15
CA LEU A 92 -23.05 18.32 -4.56
C LEU A 92 -23.97 17.36 -5.35
N HIS A 93 -24.48 16.32 -4.69
CA HIS A 93 -25.30 15.27 -5.31
C HIS A 93 -24.61 14.59 -6.52
N VAL A 94 -23.31 14.31 -6.39
CA VAL A 94 -22.50 13.60 -7.39
C VAL A 94 -22.01 12.26 -6.83
N ALA A 95 -22.04 11.21 -7.67
CA ALA A 95 -21.66 9.84 -7.31
C ALA A 95 -20.14 9.62 -7.33
#